data_AF-Q2LRT6-F1
#
_entry.id   AF-Q2LRT6-F1
#
_cell.length_a   1.000
_cell.length_b   1.000
_cell.length_c   1.000
_cell.angle_alpha   90.00
_cell.angle_beta   90.00
_cell.angle_gamma   90.00
#
_symmetry.space_group_name_H-M   'P 1'
#
loop_
_entity.id
_entity.type
_entity.pdbx_description
1 polymer ?
#
loop_
_entity_poly.entity_id
_entity_poly.type
_entity_poly.pdbx_seq_one_letter_code
_entity_poly.pdbx_strand_id
1 'polypeptide(L)'
;MNPEQQIPHGVRYSLTLHDRYNRRILGFDNAHAIRPTRKGYGGRKITWDHKHKCDKISPYEYESSSQLLQDFWEEVERIMGKE
;
A
#
# COMPACT_ATOMS: atom_id res chain seq x y z
N MET A 1 -9.35 22.54 5.31
CA MET A 1 -8.96 21.16 4.92
C MET A 1 -8.77 20.39 6.20
N ASN A 2 -9.78 19.60 6.60
CA ASN A 2 -9.61 18.68 7.72
C ASN A 2 -8.75 17.52 7.21
N PRO A 3 -7.74 17.04 7.97
CA PRO A 3 -7.18 15.72 7.72
C PRO A 3 -8.30 14.72 8.00
N GLU A 4 -9.04 14.38 6.95
CA GLU A 4 -9.99 13.27 7.00
C GLU A 4 -9.18 12.06 7.46
N GLN A 5 -9.65 11.37 8.49
CA GLN A 5 -9.02 10.23 9.16
C GLN A 5 -8.62 9.06 8.21
N GLN A 6 -8.86 9.23 6.91
CA GLN A 6 -8.63 8.32 5.81
C GLN A 6 -7.35 8.61 5.02
N ILE A 7 -6.79 9.83 5.12
CA ILE A 7 -5.58 10.22 4.40
C ILE A 7 -4.63 10.96 5.36
N PRO A 8 -3.82 10.23 6.15
CA PRO A 8 -2.97 10.82 7.18
C PRO A 8 -2.03 11.91 6.64
N HIS A 9 -1.66 11.80 5.36
CA HIS A 9 -0.69 12.66 4.67
C HIS A 9 -1.31 13.56 3.58
N GLY A 10 -2.64 13.57 3.44
CA GLY A 10 -3.33 14.39 2.43
C GLY A 10 -3.13 14.00 0.95
N VAL A 11 -2.46 12.88 0.65
CA VAL A 11 -2.19 12.41 -0.72
C VAL A 11 -3.04 11.19 -1.08
N ARG A 12 -3.77 11.24 -2.20
CA ARG A 12 -4.37 10.06 -2.85
C ARG A 12 -3.41 9.52 -3.90
N TYR A 13 -3.14 8.22 -3.89
CA TYR A 13 -2.16 7.63 -4.80
C TYR A 13 -2.58 6.24 -5.30
N SER A 14 -2.03 5.86 -6.44
CA SER A 14 -2.10 4.51 -7.01
C SER A 14 -0.82 4.25 -7.80
N LEU A 15 0.08 3.45 -7.23
CA LEU A 15 1.35 3.05 -7.82
C LEU A 15 1.28 1.56 -8.14
N THR A 16 1.52 1.16 -9.39
CA THR A 16 1.38 -0.25 -9.80
C THR A 16 2.51 -0.70 -10.72
N LEU A 17 3.04 -1.89 -10.49
CA LEU A 17 3.98 -2.58 -11.38
C LEU A 17 3.23 -3.69 -12.14
N HIS A 18 3.33 -3.70 -13.46
CA HIS A 18 2.72 -4.71 -14.31
C HIS A 18 3.79 -5.57 -15.01
N ASP A 19 3.47 -6.83 -15.30
CA ASP A 19 4.29 -7.69 -16.15
C ASP A 19 4.07 -7.37 -17.65
N ARG A 20 4.85 -8.05 -18.51
CA ARG A 20 4.72 -7.96 -19.98
C ARG A 20 3.36 -8.39 -20.55
N TYR A 21 2.53 -9.06 -19.74
CA TYR A 21 1.17 -9.49 -20.08
C TYR A 21 0.10 -8.58 -19.44
N ASN A 22 0.52 -7.39 -18.96
CA ASN A 22 -0.34 -6.41 -18.30
C ASN A 22 -0.99 -6.92 -16.99
N ARG A 23 -0.37 -7.89 -16.32
CA ARG A 23 -0.83 -8.40 -15.02
C ARG A 23 -0.15 -7.62 -13.90
N ARG A 24 -0.93 -7.16 -12.92
CA ARG A 24 -0.41 -6.43 -11.76
C ARG A 24 0.43 -7.34 -10.87
N ILE A 25 1.72 -7.06 -10.78
CA ILE A 25 2.68 -7.74 -9.90
C ILE A 25 2.74 -7.04 -8.53
N LEU A 26 2.71 -5.71 -8.53
CA LEU A 26 2.80 -4.88 -7.32
C LEU A 26 1.77 -3.74 -7.39
N GLY A 27 1.21 -3.35 -6.26
CA GLY A 27 0.34 -2.18 -6.16
C GLY A 27 0.48 -1.52 -4.80
N PHE A 28 0.53 -0.19 -4.74
CA PHE A 28 0.40 0.61 -3.55
C PHE A 28 -0.73 1.60 -3.81
N ASP A 29 -1.78 1.55 -3.02
CA ASP A 29 -2.89 2.49 -3.12
C ASP A 29 -3.54 2.70 -1.76
N ASN A 30 -4.31 3.79 -1.66
CA ASN A 30 -5.07 4.13 -0.49
C ASN A 30 -6.58 4.25 -0.77
N ALA A 31 -7.07 3.55 -1.79
CA ALA A 31 -8.45 3.69 -2.28
C ALA A 31 -9.48 2.87 -1.49
N HIS A 32 -9.04 2.00 -0.57
CA HIS A 32 -9.95 1.19 0.24
C HIS A 32 -9.50 1.15 1.71
N ALA A 33 -10.38 0.75 2.62
CA ALA A 33 -10.00 0.39 4.00
C ALA A 33 -9.99 -1.13 4.12
N ILE A 34 -8.86 -1.73 4.53
CA ILE A 34 -8.86 -3.16 4.88
C ILE A 34 -9.48 -3.29 6.27
N ARG A 35 -10.52 -4.11 6.37
CA ARG A 35 -10.99 -4.57 7.68
C ARG A 35 -9.92 -5.51 8.26
N PRO A 36 -9.31 -5.20 9.42
CA PRO A 36 -8.35 -6.12 10.03
C PRO A 36 -9.03 -7.46 10.33
N THR A 37 -8.33 -8.55 10.06
CA THR A 37 -8.83 -9.94 10.20
C THR A 37 -8.94 -10.42 11.66
N ARG A 38 -8.53 -9.61 12.64
CA ARG A 38 -8.47 -10.01 14.05
C ARG A 38 -9.83 -9.79 14.75
N LYS A 39 -10.46 -10.88 15.21
CA LYS A 39 -11.58 -10.84 16.17
C LYS A 39 -11.02 -10.63 17.59
N GLY A 40 -11.26 -9.47 18.21
CA GLY A 40 -10.94 -9.20 19.61
C GLY A 40 -11.01 -7.72 19.99
N TYR A 41 -11.13 -7.42 21.29
CA TYR A 41 -11.10 -6.08 21.86
C TYR A 41 -9.65 -5.58 21.97
N GLY A 42 -8.99 -5.35 20.83
CA GLY A 42 -7.70 -4.68 20.72
C GLY A 42 -7.86 -3.44 19.84
N GLY A 43 -7.11 -2.37 20.13
CA GLY A 43 -7.21 -1.07 19.44
C GLY A 43 -7.40 -1.21 17.93
N ARG A 44 -8.48 -0.60 17.43
CA ARG A 44 -8.93 -0.72 16.03
C ARG A 44 -8.15 0.30 15.17
N LYS A 45 -6.99 -0.08 14.63
CA LYS A 45 -6.27 0.75 13.64
C LYS A 45 -6.79 0.39 12.25
N ILE A 46 -7.54 1.31 11.65
CA ILE A 46 -7.98 1.19 10.25
C ILE A 46 -6.84 1.75 9.41
N THR A 47 -6.10 0.90 8.72
CA THR A 47 -5.08 1.32 7.76
C THR A 47 -5.71 1.38 6.36
N TRP A 48 -5.63 2.56 5.75
CA TRP A 48 -6.13 2.83 4.41
C TRP A 48 -5.08 2.53 3.35
N ASP A 49 -3.81 2.59 3.73
CA ASP A 49 -2.67 2.35 2.85
C ASP A 49 -2.40 0.84 2.71
N HIS A 50 -2.37 0.34 1.48
CA HIS A 50 -2.22 -1.09 1.18
C HIS A 50 -1.09 -1.37 0.20
N LYS A 51 -0.43 -2.52 0.40
CA LYS A 51 0.52 -3.09 -0.55
C LYS A 51 -0.06 -4.39 -1.13
N HIS A 52 -0.21 -4.42 -2.44
CA HIS A 52 -0.59 -5.58 -3.23
C HIS A 52 0.66 -6.26 -3.75
N LYS A 53 0.92 -7.50 -3.35
CA LYS A 53 1.96 -8.34 -3.96
C LYS A 53 1.26 -9.52 -4.63
N CYS A 54 1.15 -9.46 -5.95
CA CYS A 54 0.27 -10.33 -6.75
C CYS A 54 -1.17 -10.33 -6.18
N ASP A 55 -1.65 -11.48 -5.69
CA ASP A 55 -3.00 -11.65 -5.10
C ASP A 55 -3.07 -11.35 -3.59
N LYS A 56 -1.93 -11.08 -2.94
CA LYS A 56 -1.89 -10.83 -1.49
C LYS A 56 -1.97 -9.34 -1.20
N ILE A 57 -2.93 -8.97 -0.35
CA ILE A 57 -3.09 -7.61 0.15
C ILE A 57 -2.57 -7.56 1.58
N SER A 58 -1.72 -6.59 1.90
CA SER A 58 -1.19 -6.38 3.25
C SER A 58 -1.32 -4.92 3.67
N PRO A 59 -1.60 -4.65 4.95
CA PRO A 59 -1.58 -3.28 5.46
C PRO A 59 -0.19 -2.69 5.27
N TYR A 60 -0.15 -1.46 4.79
CA TYR A 60 1.06 -0.68 4.60
C TYR A 60 0.93 0.59 5.45
N GLU A 61 2.03 1.05 6.03
CA GLU A 61 2.08 2.31 6.78
C GLU A 61 3.33 3.03 6.33
N TYR A 62 3.19 4.30 5.96
CA TYR A 62 4.32 5.16 5.63
C TYR A 62 4.26 6.46 6.43
N GLU A 63 5.42 7.00 6.75
CA GLU A 63 5.56 8.22 7.56
C GLU A 63 5.67 9.48 6.71
N SER A 64 6.05 9.35 5.44
CA SER A 64 6.20 10.46 4.50
C SER A 64 6.02 10.02 3.04
N SER A 65 5.64 10.94 2.16
CA SER A 65 5.52 10.65 0.72
C SER A 65 6.84 10.18 0.10
N SER A 66 7.99 10.60 0.65
CA SER A 66 9.30 10.08 0.23
C SER A 66 9.48 8.62 0.61
N GLN A 67 9.06 8.21 1.81
CA GLN A 67 9.08 6.80 2.23
C GLN A 67 8.20 5.94 1.32
N LEU A 68 7.00 6.43 0.96
CA LEU A 68 6.10 5.75 0.03
C LEU A 68 6.77 5.45 -1.32
N LEU A 69 7.44 6.45 -1.90
CA LEU A 69 8.13 6.29 -3.18
C LEU A 69 9.34 5.36 -3.06
N GLN A 70 10.12 5.50 -2.00
CA GLN A 70 11.27 4.65 -1.74
C GLN A 70 10.85 3.18 -1.59
N ASP A 71 9.87 2.89 -0.75
CA ASP A 71 9.38 1.53 -0.52
C ASP A 71 8.78 0.89 -1.78
N PHE A 72 8.15 1.70 -2.64
CA PHE A 72 7.66 1.23 -3.93
C PHE A 72 8.82 0.79 -4.82
N TRP A 73 9.83 1.66 -5.01
CA TRP A 73 10.97 1.36 -5.87
C TRP A 73 11.85 0.23 -5.32
N GLU A 74 12.08 0.16 -4.01
CA GLU A 74 12.80 -0.96 -3.40
C GLU A 74 12.11 -2.30 -3.65
N GLU A 75 10.78 -2.35 -3.61
CA GLU A 75 10.06 -3.59 -3.93
C GLU A 75 10.06 -3.89 -5.44
N VAL A 76 9.99 -2.86 -6.30
CA VAL A 76 10.16 -3.02 -7.75
C VAL A 76 11.53 -3.61 -8.06
N GLU A 77 12.59 -3.03 -7.51
CA GLU A 77 13.96 -3.52 -7.66
C GLU A 77 14.13 -4.92 -7.09
N ARG A 78 13.49 -5.24 -5.96
CA ARG A 78 13.50 -6.61 -5.41
C ARG A 78 12.79 -7.62 -6.31
N ILE A 79 11.76 -7.21 -7.03
CA ILE A 79 11.02 -8.05 -7.99
C ILE A 79 11.85 -8.21 -9.27
N MET A 80 12.47 -7.14 -9.77
CA MET A 80 13.21 -7.11 -11.03
C MET A 80 14.64 -7.61 -10.92
N GLY A 81 15.33 -7.38 -9.80
CA GLY A 81 16.70 -7.80 -9.52
C GLY A 81 16.81 -9.26 -9.05
N LYS A 82 15.68 -9.98 -8.99
CA LYS A 82 15.66 -11.44 -8.98
C LYS A 82 15.62 -11.95 -10.43
N GLU A 83 16.72 -11.74 -11.15
CA GLU A 83 17.06 -12.50 -12.36
C GLU A 83 18.24 -13.44 -12.06
#